data_AF-A0A926YGK6-F1
#
_entry.id   AF-A0A926YGK6-F1
#
_cell.length_a   1.000
_cell.length_b   1.000
_cell.length_c   1.000
_cell.angle_alpha   90.00
_cell.angle_beta   90.00
_cell.angle_gamma   90.00
#
_symmetry.space_group_name_H-M   'P 1'
#
loop_
_entity.id
_entity.type
_entity.pdbx_description
1 polymer ?
#
loop_
_entity_poly.entity_id
_entity_poly.type
_entity_poly.pdbx_seq_one_letter_code
_entity_poly.pdbx_strand_id
1 'polypeptide(L)'
;MPGSLSNYAENKLLDMTFGGVPWNPPPILYFGYFVTAPAEEGAGTEPNSGNYARVGIENNSSLFPVTSNQIKTTALPVQFLGATANHGLVIAIGIFDALVNGNLLIYGQLEEPVMIETGDAFKLPPGFEIKFNATGTYSNFTKNSWLNHLLGGTPFNALANLFFGYSTTLSTPAVPGTEPTAGSYARVQAANTSLLFEPSYDGSKRLIKDINFVEADALQGTIVEGSVWTAQVGGNQLAAIPLGAPYPVGANVQPYFAANELILKLD
;
A
#
# COMPACT_ATOMS: atom_id res chain seq x y z
N MET A 1 9.87 -3.25 -12.74
CA MET A 1 10.08 -4.41 -11.83
C MET A 1 8.78 -4.80 -11.13
N PRO A 2 8.49 -6.09 -10.91
CA PRO A 2 7.53 -6.48 -9.88
C PRO A 2 8.16 -6.17 -8.51
N GLY A 3 7.63 -5.17 -7.81
CA GLY A 3 8.08 -4.80 -6.48
C GLY A 3 7.09 -5.23 -5.40
N SER A 4 7.57 -5.20 -4.16
CA SER A 4 6.78 -5.34 -2.94
C SER A 4 7.10 -4.16 -2.02
N LEU A 5 6.17 -3.86 -1.11
CA LEU A 5 6.46 -2.99 0.03
C LEU A 5 7.22 -3.82 1.07
N SER A 6 7.91 -3.18 2.02
CA SER A 6 8.40 -3.90 3.21
C SER A 6 7.35 -3.88 4.30
N ASN A 7 7.43 -4.82 5.25
CA ASN A 7 6.59 -4.79 6.46
C ASN A 7 6.55 -3.41 7.15
N TYR A 8 7.66 -2.68 7.15
CA TYR A 8 7.70 -1.32 7.67
C TYR A 8 6.79 -0.36 6.88
N ALA A 9 6.91 -0.32 5.56
CA ALA A 9 6.11 0.58 4.73
C ALA A 9 4.62 0.19 4.74
N GLU A 10 4.31 -1.11 4.70
CA GLU A 10 2.94 -1.59 4.80
C GLU A 10 2.29 -1.13 6.10
N ASN A 11 2.96 -1.33 7.23
CA ASN A 11 2.45 -0.90 8.54
C ASN A 11 2.21 0.61 8.59
N LYS A 12 3.13 1.43 8.04
CA LYS A 12 2.95 2.89 7.98
C LYS A 12 1.75 3.29 7.12
N LEU A 13 1.59 2.69 5.95
CA LEU A 13 0.47 2.99 5.04
C LEU A 13 -0.87 2.58 5.65
N LEU A 14 -0.93 1.42 6.30
CA LEU A 14 -2.12 0.93 6.98
C LEU A 14 -2.48 1.75 8.22
N ASP A 15 -1.51 2.08 9.08
CA ASP A 15 -1.74 2.92 10.26
C ASP A 15 -2.25 4.32 9.89
N MET A 16 -1.74 4.88 8.80
CA MET A 16 -2.21 6.17 8.31
C MET A 16 -3.62 6.09 7.73
N THR A 17 -3.89 5.08 6.90
CA THR A 17 -5.18 4.96 6.19
C THR A 17 -6.30 4.52 7.13
N PHE A 18 -6.01 3.55 8.00
CA PHE A 18 -6.97 2.86 8.85
C PHE A 18 -6.63 2.97 10.35
N GLY A 19 -5.88 3.98 10.76
CA GLY A 19 -5.65 4.28 12.18
C GLY A 19 -5.60 5.76 12.51
N GLY A 20 -5.72 6.62 11.50
CA GLY A 20 -5.63 8.07 11.69
C GLY A 20 -4.23 8.55 12.06
N VAL A 21 -3.18 7.72 11.97
CA VAL A 21 -1.83 8.04 12.43
C VAL A 21 -1.04 8.70 11.29
N PRO A 22 -0.72 10.01 11.36
CA PRO A 22 -0.02 10.67 10.27
C PRO A 22 1.38 10.07 10.05
N TRP A 23 1.75 9.91 8.79
CA TRP A 23 3.10 9.56 8.38
C TRP A 23 3.45 10.35 7.12
N ASN A 24 4.71 10.76 7.02
CA ASN A 24 5.22 11.47 5.85
C ASN A 24 6.57 10.86 5.46
N PRO A 25 6.71 10.37 4.22
CA PRO A 25 7.99 9.96 3.67
C PRO A 25 9.00 11.12 3.69
N PRO A 26 10.30 10.83 3.79
CA PRO A 26 11.32 11.86 3.80
C PRO A 26 11.38 12.62 2.45
N PRO A 27 11.90 13.87 2.47
CA PRO A 27 12.06 14.67 1.26
C PRO A 27 13.14 14.14 0.31
N ILE A 28 13.99 13.22 0.77
CA ILE A 28 14.99 12.51 -0.03
C ILE A 28 14.79 11.01 0.20
N LEU A 29 14.65 10.26 -0.89
CA LEU A 29 14.62 8.81 -0.89
C LEU A 29 15.96 8.27 -1.37
N TYR A 30 16.38 7.14 -0.84
CA TYR A 30 17.70 6.58 -1.09
C TYR A 30 17.59 5.25 -1.83
N PHE A 31 18.11 5.21 -3.06
CA PHE A 31 18.16 4.01 -3.88
C PHE A 31 19.40 3.19 -3.52
N GLY A 32 19.20 1.93 -3.18
CA GLY A 32 20.24 0.92 -3.02
C GLY A 32 20.03 -0.24 -3.96
N TYR A 33 21.05 -1.10 -4.08
CA TYR A 33 20.95 -2.35 -4.82
C TYR A 33 21.53 -3.51 -4.03
N PHE A 34 21.05 -4.71 -4.32
CA PHE A 34 21.35 -5.90 -3.53
C PHE A 34 21.97 -7.01 -4.37
N VAL A 35 22.89 -7.75 -3.74
CA VAL A 35 23.52 -8.97 -4.27
C VAL A 35 22.89 -10.25 -3.73
N THR A 36 22.01 -10.12 -2.73
CA THR A 36 21.09 -11.18 -2.28
C THR A 36 19.67 -10.62 -2.29
N ALA A 37 18.67 -11.48 -2.52
CA ALA A 37 17.30 -11.01 -2.69
C ALA A 37 16.78 -10.41 -1.36
N PRO A 38 16.13 -9.24 -1.39
CA PRO A 38 15.34 -8.72 -0.27
C PRO A 38 14.07 -9.56 -0.04
N ALA A 39 13.49 -9.45 1.15
CA ALA A 39 12.21 -10.05 1.53
C ALA A 39 11.41 -9.06 2.42
N GLU A 40 10.16 -9.40 2.72
CA GLU A 40 9.24 -8.57 3.53
C GLU A 40 9.82 -8.13 4.88
N GLU A 41 10.54 -9.04 5.54
CA GLU A 41 11.14 -8.86 6.86
C GLU A 41 12.46 -8.08 6.86
N GLY A 42 13.06 -7.83 5.69
CA GLY A 42 14.38 -7.23 5.66
C GLY A 42 14.96 -7.03 4.27
N ALA A 43 15.78 -5.97 4.20
CA ALA A 43 16.60 -5.72 3.03
C ALA A 43 17.55 -6.90 2.78
N GLY A 44 17.81 -7.18 1.50
CA GLY A 44 18.89 -8.06 1.10
C GLY A 44 20.25 -7.48 1.47
N THR A 45 21.33 -8.12 1.03
CA THR A 45 22.68 -7.65 1.31
C THR A 45 23.08 -6.61 0.27
N GLU A 46 23.32 -5.37 0.71
CA GLU A 46 23.97 -4.34 -0.09
C GLU A 46 25.49 -4.59 -0.14
N PRO A 47 26.21 -4.16 -1.20
CA PRO A 47 27.67 -4.15 -1.17
C PRO A 47 28.19 -3.32 0.00
N ASN A 48 29.29 -3.77 0.61
CA ASN A 48 29.88 -3.14 1.80
C ASN A 48 31.29 -2.57 1.55
N SER A 49 31.72 -2.50 0.28
CA SER A 49 33.04 -2.03 -0.13
C SER A 49 32.97 -1.36 -1.51
N GLY A 50 34.13 -1.03 -2.09
CA GLY A 50 34.21 -0.64 -3.50
C GLY A 50 33.52 0.67 -3.88
N ASN A 51 33.41 1.63 -2.95
CA ASN A 51 32.75 2.93 -3.16
C ASN A 51 31.22 2.84 -3.34
N TYR A 52 30.60 1.73 -2.92
CA TYR A 52 29.14 1.64 -2.83
C TYR A 52 28.59 2.62 -1.78
N ALA A 53 27.56 3.37 -2.18
CA ALA A 53 26.67 4.11 -1.30
C ALA A 53 25.29 4.22 -1.96
N ARG A 54 24.23 4.31 -1.16
CA ARG A 54 22.89 4.59 -1.68
C ARG A 54 22.85 5.96 -2.34
N VAL A 55 22.04 6.10 -3.39
CA VAL A 55 21.89 7.36 -4.15
C VAL A 55 20.63 8.07 -3.69
N GLY A 56 20.80 9.30 -3.18
CA GLY A 56 19.67 10.16 -2.78
C GLY A 56 18.98 10.79 -4.00
N ILE A 57 17.66 10.72 -4.03
CA ILE A 57 16.79 11.33 -5.04
C ILE A 57 15.72 12.15 -4.31
N GLU A 58 15.50 13.40 -4.72
CA GLU A 58 14.45 14.24 -4.12
C GLU A 58 13.06 13.62 -4.33
N ASN A 59 12.26 13.59 -3.28
CA ASN A 59 10.94 12.98 -3.29
C ASN A 59 9.86 13.98 -3.68
N ASN A 60 9.75 14.27 -4.98
CA ASN A 60 8.80 15.22 -5.51
C ASN A 60 8.21 14.77 -6.85
N SER A 61 7.15 15.43 -7.29
CA SER A 61 6.40 15.04 -8.49
C SER A 61 7.16 15.28 -9.81
N SER A 62 8.25 16.04 -9.81
CA SER A 62 9.08 16.22 -11.01
C SER A 62 10.05 15.05 -11.22
N LEU A 63 10.54 14.42 -10.15
CA LEU A 63 11.38 13.23 -10.22
C LEU A 63 10.58 11.91 -10.16
N PHE A 64 9.40 11.95 -9.54
CA PHE A 64 8.46 10.84 -9.48
C PHE A 64 7.08 11.31 -9.96
N PRO A 65 6.81 11.29 -11.28
CA PRO A 65 5.55 11.73 -11.87
C PRO A 65 4.34 11.02 -11.26
N VAL A 66 3.17 11.66 -11.31
CA VAL A 66 1.92 11.11 -10.76
C VAL A 66 1.68 9.69 -11.29
N THR A 67 1.32 8.79 -10.38
CA THR A 67 1.06 7.38 -10.66
C THR A 67 0.00 7.22 -11.76
N SER A 68 0.27 6.34 -12.71
CA SER A 68 -0.68 5.91 -13.74
C SER A 68 -0.75 4.39 -13.75
N ASN A 69 -1.95 3.82 -13.79
CA ASN A 69 -2.14 2.36 -13.76
C ASN A 69 -1.34 1.63 -12.65
N GLN A 70 -1.33 2.20 -11.43
CA GLN A 70 -0.61 1.66 -10.27
C GLN A 70 0.90 1.53 -10.47
N ILE A 71 1.45 2.31 -11.41
CA ILE A 71 2.87 2.37 -11.72
C ILE A 71 3.36 3.79 -11.51
N LYS A 72 4.45 3.89 -10.76
CA LYS A 72 5.28 5.09 -10.63
C LYS A 72 6.51 4.93 -11.52
N THR A 73 7.08 6.02 -11.99
CA THR A 73 8.33 6.00 -12.76
C THR A 73 9.34 6.98 -12.20
N THR A 74 10.62 6.75 -12.46
CA THR A 74 11.67 7.76 -12.28
C THR A 74 11.73 8.69 -13.50
N ALA A 75 11.76 10.00 -13.33
CA ALA A 75 11.89 10.93 -14.46
C ALA A 75 13.34 11.04 -14.97
N LEU A 76 14.31 10.87 -14.05
CA LEU A 76 15.75 10.93 -14.33
C LEU A 76 16.39 9.58 -14.01
N PRO A 77 17.56 9.26 -14.61
CA PRO A 77 18.31 8.08 -14.24
C PRO A 77 18.79 8.16 -12.78
N VAL A 78 18.82 7.00 -12.11
CA VAL A 78 19.48 6.84 -10.82
C VAL A 78 20.89 6.30 -11.10
N GLN A 79 21.91 7.10 -10.83
CA GLN A 79 23.29 6.78 -11.17
C GLN A 79 24.14 6.62 -9.91
N PHE A 80 24.77 5.45 -9.77
CA PHE A 80 25.71 5.16 -8.70
C PHE A 80 27.13 5.56 -9.13
N LEU A 81 28.01 5.75 -8.14
CA LEU A 81 29.44 5.96 -8.41
C LEU A 81 30.07 4.70 -8.99
N GLY A 82 31.16 4.89 -9.75
CA GLY A 82 31.95 3.78 -10.28
C GLY A 82 32.52 2.92 -9.15
N ALA A 83 32.39 1.61 -9.31
CA ALA A 83 32.84 0.62 -8.36
C ALA A 83 34.38 0.56 -8.36
N THR A 84 34.99 0.65 -7.17
CA THR A 84 36.45 0.52 -7.00
C THR A 84 36.87 -0.88 -6.57
N ALA A 85 35.91 -1.79 -6.44
CA ALA A 85 36.09 -3.22 -6.21
C ALA A 85 34.92 -3.98 -6.86
N ASN A 86 35.02 -5.30 -6.99
CA ASN A 86 33.92 -6.11 -7.50
C ASN A 86 32.78 -6.15 -6.47
N HIS A 87 31.56 -5.84 -6.89
CA HIS A 87 30.39 -5.86 -6.01
C HIS A 87 29.59 -7.14 -6.11
N GLY A 88 29.60 -7.82 -7.26
CA GLY A 88 28.85 -9.05 -7.45
C GLY A 88 27.71 -8.93 -8.46
N LEU A 89 26.90 -9.99 -8.53
CA LEU A 89 25.70 -10.02 -9.34
C LEU A 89 24.59 -9.26 -8.60
N VAL A 90 24.23 -8.09 -9.11
CA VAL A 90 23.11 -7.29 -8.60
C VAL A 90 21.81 -7.90 -9.11
N ILE A 91 20.93 -8.28 -8.19
CA ILE A 91 19.68 -8.99 -8.51
C ILE A 91 18.42 -8.23 -8.11
N ALA A 92 18.54 -7.19 -7.29
CA ALA A 92 17.39 -6.42 -6.80
C ALA A 92 17.77 -4.99 -6.48
N ILE A 93 16.75 -4.13 -6.38
CA ILE A 93 16.87 -2.76 -5.90
C ILE A 93 15.99 -2.53 -4.67
N GLY A 94 16.36 -1.51 -3.89
CA GLY A 94 15.59 -1.06 -2.74
C GLY A 94 15.54 0.46 -2.66
N ILE A 95 14.43 0.98 -2.14
CA ILE A 95 14.23 2.40 -1.85
C ILE A 95 14.11 2.55 -0.34
N PHE A 96 14.94 3.40 0.25
CA PHE A 96 15.05 3.59 1.69
C PHE A 96 14.72 5.02 2.12
N ASP A 97 14.34 5.17 3.39
CA ASP A 97 14.07 6.48 3.99
C ASP A 97 15.32 7.22 4.51
N ALA A 98 16.49 6.58 4.53
CA ALA A 98 17.76 7.19 4.92
C ALA A 98 18.97 6.61 4.18
N LEU A 99 20.05 7.40 4.11
CA LEU A 99 21.31 7.02 3.47
C LEU A 99 21.97 5.80 4.14
N VAL A 100 21.95 5.75 5.47
CA VAL A 100 22.55 4.70 6.31
C VAL A 100 21.55 4.31 7.38
N ASN A 101 21.42 3.02 7.68
CA ASN A 101 20.48 2.46 8.68
C ASN A 101 19.00 2.84 8.45
N GLY A 102 18.64 3.24 7.23
CA GLY A 102 17.25 3.56 6.87
C GLY A 102 16.37 2.32 6.75
N ASN A 103 15.08 2.50 6.93
CA ASN A 103 14.06 1.48 6.69
C ASN A 103 13.88 1.30 5.18
N LEU A 104 13.84 0.05 4.74
CA LEU A 104 13.43 -0.29 3.38
C LEU A 104 11.96 0.08 3.22
N LEU A 105 11.58 0.69 2.10
CA LEU A 105 10.21 1.09 1.81
C LEU A 105 9.60 0.25 0.70
N ILE A 106 10.28 0.21 -0.45
CA ILE A 106 9.91 -0.59 -1.61
C ILE A 106 11.14 -1.36 -2.04
N TYR A 107 10.96 -2.60 -2.45
CA TYR A 107 11.99 -3.38 -3.10
C TYR A 107 11.43 -4.12 -4.30
N GLY A 108 12.32 -4.61 -5.16
CA GLY A 108 11.91 -5.47 -6.26
C GLY A 108 13.09 -6.09 -6.96
N GLN A 109 12.84 -7.25 -7.55
CA GLN A 109 13.84 -7.99 -8.28
C GLN A 109 14.05 -7.35 -9.66
N LEU A 110 15.31 -7.28 -10.10
CA LEU A 110 15.63 -6.93 -11.47
C LEU A 110 15.18 -8.07 -12.39
N GLU A 111 14.55 -7.71 -13.51
CA GLU A 111 14.19 -8.68 -14.55
C GLU A 111 15.45 -9.32 -15.14
N GLU A 112 16.49 -8.51 -15.33
CA GLU A 112 17.81 -8.93 -15.78
C GLU A 112 18.86 -8.53 -14.73
N PRO A 113 19.43 -9.51 -14.00
CA PRO A 113 20.55 -9.26 -13.10
C PRO A 113 21.75 -8.62 -13.80
N VAL A 114 22.48 -7.77 -13.09
CA VAL A 114 23.62 -7.02 -13.62
C VAL A 114 24.87 -7.34 -12.82
N MET A 115 25.91 -7.84 -13.49
CA MET A 115 27.21 -8.04 -12.87
C MET A 115 27.94 -6.69 -12.73
N ILE A 116 28.42 -6.36 -11.54
CA ILE A 116 29.19 -5.14 -11.28
C ILE A 116 30.61 -5.49 -10.86
N GLU A 117 31.56 -5.16 -11.73
CA GLU A 117 32.99 -5.33 -11.52
C GLU A 117 33.69 -3.98 -11.31
N THR A 118 34.98 -4.03 -10.97
CA THR A 118 35.78 -2.83 -10.78
C THR A 118 35.80 -1.99 -12.06
N GLY A 119 35.42 -0.71 -11.95
CA GLY A 119 35.29 0.22 -13.07
C GLY A 119 33.87 0.42 -13.58
N ASP A 120 32.94 -0.49 -13.25
CA ASP A 120 31.54 -0.38 -13.66
C ASP A 120 30.75 0.61 -12.80
N ALA A 121 29.67 1.16 -13.34
CA ALA A 121 28.72 1.97 -12.59
C ALA A 121 27.30 1.45 -12.82
N PHE A 122 26.64 1.02 -11.74
CA PHE A 122 25.23 0.63 -11.82
C PHE A 122 24.35 1.85 -12.09
N LYS A 123 23.37 1.68 -12.98
CA LYS A 123 22.45 2.74 -13.38
C LYS A 123 21.06 2.19 -13.63
N LEU A 124 20.06 2.85 -13.07
CA LEU A 124 18.67 2.69 -13.50
C LEU A 124 18.37 3.74 -14.57
N PRO A 125 17.78 3.35 -15.71
CA PRO A 125 17.40 4.31 -16.75
C PRO A 125 16.26 5.22 -16.26
N PRO A 126 16.06 6.38 -16.91
CA PRO A 126 14.81 7.11 -16.75
C PRO A 126 13.63 6.25 -17.22
N GLY A 127 12.45 6.48 -16.65
CA GLY A 127 11.26 5.67 -16.90
C GLY A 127 11.26 4.33 -16.16
N PHE A 128 12.18 4.11 -15.23
CA PHE A 128 12.21 2.87 -14.46
C PHE A 128 10.91 2.72 -13.67
N GLU A 129 10.18 1.64 -13.93
CA GLU A 129 8.88 1.38 -13.32
C GLU A 129 8.99 0.81 -11.90
N ILE A 130 8.32 1.50 -10.98
CA ILE A 130 8.17 1.13 -9.58
C ILE A 130 6.69 0.86 -9.32
N LYS A 131 6.38 -0.35 -8.89
CA LYS A 131 5.03 -0.79 -8.50
C LYS A 131 5.17 -1.74 -7.32
N PHE A 132 4.13 -1.83 -6.50
CA PHE A 132 3.99 -2.91 -5.54
C PHE A 132 2.81 -3.80 -5.92
N ASN A 133 2.96 -5.10 -5.74
CA ASN A 133 1.82 -5.99 -5.77
C ASN A 133 1.13 -5.93 -4.40
N ALA A 134 -0.17 -5.67 -4.41
CA ALA A 134 -1.04 -5.98 -3.29
C ALA A 134 -2.04 -6.99 -3.82
N THR A 135 -1.88 -8.24 -3.38
CA THR A 135 -2.59 -9.44 -3.79
C THR A 135 -4.07 -9.42 -3.36
N GLY A 136 -4.45 -8.46 -2.50
CA GLY A 136 -5.78 -8.24 -1.96
C GLY A 136 -6.41 -6.86 -2.18
N THR A 137 -7.57 -6.73 -1.55
CA THR A 137 -8.72 -5.84 -1.76
C THR A 137 -8.51 -4.35 -1.46
N TYR A 138 -7.57 -3.73 -2.16
CA TYR A 138 -7.51 -2.27 -2.26
C TYR A 138 -7.90 -1.80 -3.66
N SER A 139 -8.61 -0.69 -3.71
CA SER A 139 -8.95 -0.06 -4.99
C SER A 139 -7.72 0.54 -5.65
N ASN A 140 -7.81 0.76 -6.96
CA ASN A 140 -6.84 1.52 -7.73
C ASN A 140 -6.64 2.92 -7.16
N PHE A 141 -7.68 3.53 -6.59
CA PHE A 141 -7.57 4.81 -5.89
C PHE A 141 -6.61 4.72 -4.71
N THR A 142 -6.77 3.73 -3.83
CA THR A 142 -5.90 3.54 -2.65
C THR A 142 -4.47 3.26 -3.06
N LYS A 143 -4.27 2.31 -3.99
CA LYS A 143 -2.92 1.95 -4.48
C LYS A 143 -2.21 3.14 -5.10
N ASN A 144 -2.91 3.92 -5.94
CA ASN A 144 -2.36 5.13 -6.54
C ASN A 144 -2.06 6.20 -5.50
N SER A 145 -2.91 6.37 -4.48
CA SER A 145 -2.73 7.36 -3.42
C SER A 145 -1.51 7.03 -2.57
N TRP A 146 -1.35 5.76 -2.19
CA TRP A 146 -0.16 5.28 -1.49
C TRP A 146 1.12 5.44 -2.31
N LEU A 147 1.11 5.07 -3.59
CA LEU A 147 2.27 5.29 -4.46
C LEU A 147 2.64 6.77 -4.60
N ASN A 148 1.64 7.64 -4.78
CA ASN A 148 1.88 9.09 -4.89
C ASN A 148 2.35 9.73 -3.59
N HIS A 149 1.91 9.16 -2.45
CA HIS A 149 2.35 9.59 -1.15
C HIS A 149 3.79 9.17 -0.87
N LEU A 150 4.07 7.88 -1.06
CA LEU A 150 5.38 7.29 -0.84
C LEU A 150 6.44 7.89 -1.78
N LEU A 151 6.07 8.04 -3.05
CA LEU A 151 6.91 8.54 -4.13
C LEU A 151 6.23 9.76 -4.79
N GLY A 152 6.92 10.88 -4.84
CA GLY A 152 6.44 12.12 -5.45
C GLY A 152 5.93 13.18 -4.47
N GLY A 153 6.03 12.92 -3.15
CA GLY A 153 5.75 13.90 -2.10
C GLY A 153 4.32 14.45 -2.10
N THR A 154 3.37 13.77 -2.76
CA THR A 154 1.97 14.21 -2.78
C THR A 154 1.29 13.79 -1.49
N PRO A 155 0.80 14.71 -0.64
CA PRO A 155 0.23 14.30 0.64
C PRO A 155 -1.01 13.40 0.46
N PHE A 156 -1.05 12.30 1.19
CA PHE A 156 -2.26 11.50 1.39
C PHE A 156 -2.59 11.59 2.88
N ASN A 157 -3.49 12.52 3.22
CA ASN A 157 -3.80 12.80 4.61
C ASN A 157 -4.71 11.72 5.17
N ALA A 158 -4.42 11.28 6.41
CA ALA A 158 -5.28 10.39 7.15
C ALA A 158 -6.70 11.00 7.27
N LEU A 159 -7.70 10.21 6.89
CA LEU A 159 -9.10 10.63 6.99
C LEU A 159 -9.51 10.62 8.46
N ALA A 160 -10.22 11.65 8.92
CA ALA A 160 -10.74 11.69 10.29
C ALA A 160 -11.85 10.65 10.53
N ASN A 161 -12.59 10.30 9.47
CA ASN A 161 -13.67 9.32 9.52
C ASN A 161 -13.54 8.34 8.35
N LEU A 162 -13.93 7.10 8.61
CA LEU A 162 -14.13 6.06 7.60
C LEU A 162 -15.61 5.70 7.53
N PHE A 163 -16.03 5.22 6.38
CA PHE A 163 -17.42 4.84 6.12
C PHE A 163 -17.48 3.38 5.71
N PHE A 164 -18.10 2.54 6.53
CA PHE A 164 -18.19 1.11 6.32
C PHE A 164 -19.48 0.78 5.57
N GLY A 165 -19.39 -0.02 4.52
CA GLY A 165 -20.52 -0.48 3.71
C GLY A 165 -20.46 -1.99 3.47
N TYR A 166 -21.46 -2.50 2.77
CA TYR A 166 -21.46 -3.87 2.25
C TYR A 166 -22.05 -3.93 0.86
N SER A 167 -21.67 -4.96 0.11
CA SER A 167 -22.04 -5.12 -1.29
C SER A 167 -22.58 -6.51 -1.58
N THR A 168 -23.48 -6.56 -2.57
CA THR A 168 -24.11 -7.79 -3.10
C THR A 168 -23.30 -8.43 -4.23
N THR A 169 -22.28 -7.73 -4.71
CA THR A 169 -21.28 -8.25 -5.65
C THR A 169 -19.88 -7.96 -5.11
N LEU A 170 -18.91 -8.77 -5.50
CA LEU A 170 -17.50 -8.54 -5.17
C LEU A 170 -16.97 -7.29 -5.87
N SER A 171 -16.07 -6.57 -5.21
CA SER A 171 -15.32 -5.48 -5.80
C SER A 171 -14.15 -6.02 -6.62
N THR A 172 -13.78 -5.26 -7.64
CA THR A 172 -12.46 -5.34 -8.28
C THR A 172 -11.66 -4.08 -7.91
N PRO A 173 -10.33 -4.05 -8.08
CA PRO A 173 -9.56 -2.84 -7.84
C PRO A 173 -10.06 -1.62 -8.63
N ALA A 174 -10.64 -1.83 -9.81
CA ALA A 174 -11.13 -0.76 -10.69
C ALA A 174 -12.61 -0.39 -10.45
N VAL A 175 -13.42 -1.34 -9.98
CA VAL A 175 -14.88 -1.20 -9.92
C VAL A 175 -15.37 -1.71 -8.56
N PRO A 176 -15.99 -0.84 -7.74
CA PRO A 176 -16.60 -1.26 -6.47
C PRO A 176 -17.77 -2.23 -6.67
N GLY A 177 -18.01 -3.04 -5.65
CA GLY A 177 -19.19 -3.89 -5.53
C GLY A 177 -20.49 -3.08 -5.48
N THR A 178 -21.60 -3.75 -5.80
CA THR A 178 -22.93 -3.13 -5.83
C THR A 178 -23.49 -3.07 -4.42
N GLU A 179 -23.54 -1.87 -3.84
CA GLU A 179 -24.23 -1.62 -2.57
C GLU A 179 -25.75 -1.79 -2.72
N PRO A 180 -26.46 -2.24 -1.67
CA PRO A 180 -27.92 -2.27 -1.67
C PRO A 180 -28.52 -0.89 -1.95
N THR A 181 -29.59 -0.87 -2.73
CA THR A 181 -30.34 0.36 -3.06
C THR A 181 -31.74 0.39 -2.43
N ALA A 182 -32.13 -0.69 -1.76
CA ALA A 182 -33.43 -0.86 -1.12
C ALA A 182 -33.31 -0.81 0.41
N GLY A 183 -34.41 -0.44 1.06
CA GLY A 183 -34.53 -0.38 2.51
C GLY A 183 -33.66 0.69 3.19
N SER A 184 -33.42 0.51 4.48
CA SER A 184 -32.70 1.41 5.39
C SER A 184 -31.17 1.39 5.23
N TYR A 185 -30.63 0.81 4.14
CA TYR A 185 -29.18 0.71 3.96
C TYR A 185 -28.51 2.08 3.90
N ALA A 186 -27.50 2.26 4.74
CA ALA A 186 -26.57 3.37 4.68
C ALA A 186 -25.21 2.91 5.20
N ARG A 187 -24.13 3.52 4.68
CA ARG A 187 -22.80 3.31 5.24
C ARG A 187 -22.75 3.78 6.70
N VAL A 188 -21.95 3.11 7.52
CA VAL A 188 -21.75 3.47 8.92
C VAL A 188 -20.47 4.28 9.03
N GLN A 189 -20.59 5.51 9.55
CA GLN A 189 -19.44 6.35 9.86
C GLN A 189 -18.77 5.88 11.15
N ALA A 190 -17.44 5.78 11.16
CA ALA A 190 -16.65 5.60 12.37
C ALA A 190 -15.42 6.52 12.37
N ALA A 191 -15.05 7.01 13.55
CA ALA A 191 -13.84 7.83 13.72
C ALA A 191 -12.59 6.98 13.49
N ASN A 192 -11.72 7.44 12.58
CA ASN A 192 -10.50 6.73 12.20
C ASN A 192 -9.41 6.97 13.25
N THR A 193 -9.32 6.09 14.23
CA THR A 193 -8.41 6.24 15.37
C THR A 193 -7.93 4.87 15.83
N SER A 194 -6.96 4.84 16.75
CA SER A 194 -6.51 3.63 17.44
C SER A 194 -7.57 2.97 18.32
N LEU A 195 -8.75 3.59 18.50
CA LEU A 195 -9.89 2.96 19.16
C LEU A 195 -10.73 2.11 18.20
N LEU A 196 -10.54 2.28 16.89
CA LEU A 196 -11.25 1.53 15.86
C LEU A 196 -10.43 0.35 15.35
N PHE A 197 -9.11 0.52 15.24
CA PHE A 197 -8.18 -0.51 14.79
C PHE A 197 -6.99 -0.64 15.75
N GLU A 198 -6.46 -1.85 15.89
CA GLU A 198 -5.17 -2.06 16.56
C GLU A 198 -4.01 -1.50 15.73
N PRO A 199 -2.83 -1.21 16.32
CA PRO A 199 -1.63 -0.86 15.55
C PRO A 199 -1.32 -1.91 14.50
N SER A 200 -0.84 -1.48 13.33
CA SER A 200 -0.43 -2.42 12.31
C SER A 200 0.77 -3.27 12.72
N TYR A 201 0.76 -4.52 12.29
CA TYR A 201 1.83 -5.48 12.49
C TYR A 201 1.88 -6.42 11.30
N ASP A 202 3.08 -6.65 10.75
CA ASP A 202 3.32 -7.61 9.66
C ASP A 202 2.30 -7.51 8.51
N GLY A 203 2.21 -6.32 7.91
CA GLY A 203 1.32 -6.06 6.76
C GLY A 203 -0.18 -6.11 7.08
N SER A 204 -0.55 -6.23 8.36
CA SER A 204 -1.92 -6.46 8.79
C SER A 204 -2.47 -5.32 9.65
N LYS A 205 -3.77 -5.05 9.52
CA LYS A 205 -4.52 -4.09 10.34
C LYS A 205 -5.87 -4.69 10.70
N ARG A 206 -6.16 -4.83 11.99
CA ARG A 206 -7.38 -5.48 12.47
C ARG A 206 -8.32 -4.47 13.09
N LEU A 207 -9.59 -4.58 12.72
CA LEU A 207 -10.70 -3.86 13.37
C LEU A 207 -10.89 -4.40 14.79
N ILE A 208 -10.96 -3.53 15.80
CA ILE A 208 -11.14 -3.93 17.22
C ILE A 208 -12.48 -3.51 17.80
N LYS A 209 -13.36 -2.91 17.00
CA LYS A 209 -14.69 -2.46 17.42
C LYS A 209 -15.73 -2.88 16.39
N ASP A 210 -16.87 -3.34 16.89
CA ASP A 210 -17.99 -3.69 16.03
C ASP A 210 -18.48 -2.49 15.21
N ILE A 211 -18.73 -2.74 13.94
CA ILE A 211 -19.46 -1.83 13.05
C ILE A 211 -20.88 -2.34 12.95
N ASN A 212 -21.81 -1.68 13.63
CA ASN A 212 -23.21 -2.04 13.63
C ASN A 212 -23.97 -1.21 12.60
N PHE A 213 -24.63 -1.88 11.65
CA PHE A 213 -25.53 -1.23 10.71
C PHE A 213 -26.92 -1.06 11.34
N VAL A 214 -27.75 -0.24 10.73
CA VAL A 214 -29.16 -0.13 11.08
C VAL A 214 -29.85 -1.44 10.71
N GLU A 215 -30.79 -1.88 11.55
CA GLU A 215 -31.65 -3.03 11.22
C GLU A 215 -32.36 -2.79 9.89
N ALA A 216 -32.30 -3.77 8.99
CA ALA A 216 -32.89 -3.69 7.67
C ALA A 216 -34.41 -3.68 7.77
N ASP A 217 -35.06 -2.65 7.23
CA ASP A 217 -36.53 -2.53 7.19
C ASP A 217 -37.16 -3.26 5.98
N ALA A 218 -36.33 -3.70 5.04
CA ALA A 218 -36.72 -4.40 3.82
C ALA A 218 -35.62 -5.36 3.37
N LEU A 219 -35.88 -6.16 2.33
CA LEU A 219 -34.90 -7.03 1.71
C LEU A 219 -33.78 -6.20 1.05
N GLN A 220 -32.53 -6.42 1.46
CA GLN A 220 -31.33 -5.76 0.92
C GLN A 220 -30.47 -6.69 0.06
N GLY A 221 -30.89 -7.95 -0.09
CA GLY A 221 -30.23 -8.96 -0.92
C GLY A 221 -29.25 -9.82 -0.14
N THR A 222 -28.43 -10.58 -0.87
CA THR A 222 -27.36 -11.41 -0.29
C THR A 222 -26.04 -10.67 -0.42
N ILE A 223 -25.47 -10.27 0.70
CA ILE A 223 -24.19 -9.57 0.75
C ILE A 223 -23.06 -10.59 0.66
N VAL A 224 -21.98 -10.21 -0.01
CA VAL A 224 -20.80 -11.06 -0.24
C VAL A 224 -19.51 -10.38 0.17
N GLU A 225 -19.57 -9.11 0.55
CA GLU A 225 -18.38 -8.31 0.79
C GLU A 225 -18.68 -7.15 1.75
N GLY A 226 -17.74 -6.87 2.66
CA GLY A 226 -17.67 -5.62 3.41
C GLY A 226 -16.73 -4.62 2.73
N SER A 227 -16.96 -3.32 2.89
CA SER A 227 -16.15 -2.29 2.24
C SER A 227 -15.91 -1.09 3.14
N VAL A 228 -14.81 -0.38 2.90
CA VAL A 228 -14.44 0.86 3.60
C VAL A 228 -14.32 1.97 2.57
N TRP A 229 -14.90 3.12 2.87
CA TRP A 229 -15.05 4.24 1.95
C TRP A 229 -14.60 5.56 2.57
N THR A 230 -14.33 6.51 1.68
CA THR A 230 -13.93 7.88 2.03
C THR A 230 -15.10 8.81 2.37
N ALA A 231 -16.34 8.44 2.09
CA ALA A 231 -17.52 9.27 2.31
C ALA A 231 -18.80 8.47 2.58
N GLN A 232 -19.81 9.11 3.17
CA GLN A 232 -21.14 8.55 3.44
C GLN A 232 -21.88 8.15 2.15
N VAL A 233 -21.78 8.99 1.11
CA VAL A 233 -22.41 8.80 -0.20
C VAL A 233 -21.37 9.09 -1.27
N GLY A 234 -21.28 8.25 -2.30
CA GLY A 234 -20.25 8.37 -3.32
C GLY A 234 -18.85 8.14 -2.74
N GLY A 235 -17.89 9.02 -3.06
CA GLY A 235 -16.50 8.87 -2.61
C GLY A 235 -15.79 7.67 -3.24
N ASN A 236 -14.52 7.53 -2.91
CA ASN A 236 -13.70 6.40 -3.33
C ASN A 236 -13.80 5.25 -2.33
N GLN A 237 -13.91 4.03 -2.83
CA GLN A 237 -13.72 2.82 -2.03
C GLN A 237 -12.23 2.72 -1.68
N LEU A 238 -11.91 2.51 -0.42
CA LEU A 238 -10.54 2.32 0.06
C LEU A 238 -10.14 0.86 0.00
N ALA A 239 -10.96 0.03 0.64
CA ALA A 239 -10.75 -1.40 0.74
C ALA A 239 -12.08 -2.14 0.64
N ALA A 240 -11.98 -3.40 0.27
CA ALA A 240 -13.08 -4.36 0.32
C ALA A 240 -12.62 -5.60 1.10
N ILE A 241 -13.51 -6.45 1.59
CA ILE A 241 -13.15 -7.75 2.17
C ILE A 241 -14.27 -8.72 1.81
N PRO A 242 -14.01 -9.75 0.98
CA PRO A 242 -14.99 -10.78 0.71
C PRO A 242 -15.37 -11.49 2.00
N LEU A 243 -16.66 -11.75 2.18
CA LEU A 243 -17.14 -12.52 3.32
C LEU A 243 -16.76 -13.99 3.15
N GLY A 244 -16.47 -14.67 4.25
CA GLY A 244 -16.19 -16.11 4.24
C GLY A 244 -17.37 -16.96 3.74
N ALA A 245 -18.59 -16.42 3.83
CA ALA A 245 -19.78 -16.95 3.18
C ALA A 245 -20.75 -15.80 2.83
N PRO A 246 -21.52 -15.92 1.73
CA PRO A 246 -22.61 -14.99 1.45
C PRO A 246 -23.63 -14.94 2.60
N TYR A 247 -24.16 -13.75 2.90
CA TYR A 247 -25.08 -13.51 4.01
C TYR A 247 -26.36 -12.82 3.52
N PRO A 248 -27.55 -13.45 3.63
CA PRO A 248 -28.81 -12.83 3.23
C PRO A 248 -29.26 -11.78 4.26
N VAL A 249 -29.55 -10.57 3.80
CA VAL A 249 -30.07 -9.47 4.62
C VAL A 249 -31.53 -9.23 4.25
N GLY A 250 -32.42 -9.88 5.01
CA GLY A 250 -33.87 -9.67 4.95
C GLY A 250 -34.35 -8.60 5.92
N ALA A 251 -35.66 -8.34 5.94
CA ALA A 251 -36.26 -7.44 6.93
C ALA A 251 -36.05 -7.96 8.37
N ASN A 252 -35.82 -7.04 9.31
CA ASN A 252 -35.49 -7.25 10.71
C ASN A 252 -34.14 -7.97 10.95
N VAL A 253 -33.24 -7.99 9.96
CA VAL A 253 -31.86 -8.45 10.12
C VAL A 253 -30.98 -7.23 10.39
N GLN A 254 -30.12 -7.30 11.40
CA GLN A 254 -29.10 -6.29 11.66
C GLN A 254 -27.72 -6.79 11.23
N PRO A 255 -27.19 -6.33 10.08
CA PRO A 255 -25.82 -6.64 9.70
C PRO A 255 -24.82 -5.95 10.64
N TYR A 256 -23.69 -6.61 10.87
CA TYR A 256 -22.56 -6.02 11.57
C TYR A 256 -21.26 -6.64 11.08
N PHE A 257 -20.15 -5.91 11.24
CA PHE A 257 -18.81 -6.48 11.19
C PHE A 257 -18.29 -6.56 12.62
N ALA A 258 -18.02 -7.77 13.08
CA ALA A 258 -17.54 -7.97 14.44
C ALA A 258 -16.09 -7.49 14.58
N ALA A 259 -15.75 -7.04 15.78
CA ALA A 259 -14.37 -6.86 16.19
C ALA A 259 -13.57 -8.14 15.91
N ASN A 260 -12.36 -7.97 15.40
CA ASN A 260 -11.39 -9.00 15.06
C ASN A 260 -11.70 -9.88 13.84
N GLU A 261 -12.88 -9.75 13.22
CA GLU A 261 -13.22 -10.51 12.00
C GLU A 261 -12.77 -9.80 10.72
N LEU A 262 -12.70 -8.46 10.74
CA LEU A 262 -12.18 -7.67 9.63
C LEU A 262 -10.68 -7.43 9.80
N ILE A 263 -9.89 -8.09 8.95
CA ILE A 263 -8.43 -7.92 8.87
C ILE A 263 -8.09 -7.43 7.47
N LEU A 264 -7.49 -6.24 7.40
CA LEU A 264 -6.92 -5.68 6.19
C LEU A 264 -5.48 -6.15 6.08
N LYS A 265 -5.14 -6.78 4.95
CA LYS A 265 -3.80 -7.32 4.66
C LYS A 265 -3.23 -6.64 3.43
N LEU A 266 -1.93 -6.39 3.42
CA LEU A 266 -1.22 -5.81 2.28
C LEU A 266 -0.30 -6.85 1.57
N ASP A 267 -0.07 -7.98 2.24
CA ASP A 267 0.65 -9.20 1.81
C ASP A 267 -0.24 -10.23 1.08
#